data_AF-A0A6N9SQZ8-F1
#
_entry.id   AF-A0A6N9SQZ8-F1
#
_cell.length_a   1.000
_cell.length_b   1.000
_cell.length_c   1.000
_cell.angle_alpha   90.00
_cell.angle_beta   90.00
_cell.angle_gamma   90.00
#
_symmetry.space_group_name_H-M   'P 1'
#
loop_
_entity.id
_entity.type
_entity.pdbx_description
1 polymer ?
#
loop_
_entity_poly.entity_id
_entity_poly.type
_entity_poly.pdbx_seq_one_letter_code
_entity_poly.pdbx_strand_id
1 'polypeptide(L)'
;MHRTQIYLQNDMYEKLKAQSRNVGVSISELIRRSLEKDLQQDTVADARAFFKRLKPLESFARAEPENYVRDLRNTSRLLQAQIDDA
;
A
#
# COMPACT_ATOMS: atom_id res chain seq x y z
N MET A 1 -27.36 7.29 -8.11
CA MET A 1 -27.11 6.01 -7.39
C MET A 1 -27.31 4.87 -8.37
N HIS A 2 -26.34 3.96 -8.47
CA HIS A 2 -26.48 2.74 -9.29
C HIS A 2 -26.77 1.56 -8.37
N ARG A 3 -27.78 0.76 -8.72
CA ARG A 3 -28.13 -0.46 -7.99
C ARG A 3 -27.47 -1.65 -8.67
N THR A 4 -26.66 -2.38 -7.92
CA THR A 4 -25.97 -3.58 -8.40
C THR A 4 -26.33 -4.77 -7.53
N GLN A 5 -26.46 -5.95 -8.14
CA GLN A 5 -26.59 -7.22 -7.43
C GLN A 5 -25.21 -7.89 -7.36
N ILE A 6 -24.84 -8.37 -6.18
CA ILE A 6 -23.58 -9.07 -5.96
C ILE A 6 -23.88 -10.44 -5.34
N TYR A 7 -23.15 -11.46 -5.77
CA TYR A 7 -23.21 -12.78 -5.16
C TYR A 7 -22.21 -12.86 -4.02
N LEU A 8 -22.66 -13.36 -2.87
CA LEU A 8 -21.85 -13.56 -1.68
C LEU A 8 -21.91 -15.02 -1.27
N GLN A 9 -20.81 -15.53 -0.73
CA GLN A 9 -20.84 -16.82 -0.03
C GLN A 9 -21.73 -16.70 1.21
N ASN A 10 -22.43 -17.79 1.56
CA ASN A 10 -23.40 -17.78 2.65
C ASN A 10 -22.78 -17.38 4.00
N ASP A 11 -21.56 -17.84 4.28
CA ASP A 11 -20.84 -17.51 5.51
C ASP A 11 -20.46 -16.02 5.57
N MET A 12 -20.07 -15.45 4.44
CA MET A 12 -19.76 -14.02 4.29
C MET A 12 -21.02 -13.17 4.51
N TYR A 13 -22.15 -13.60 3.94
CA TYR A 13 -23.42 -12.90 4.13
C TYR A 13 -23.85 -12.88 5.61
N GLU A 14 -23.76 -14.01 6.32
CA GLU A 14 -24.12 -14.05 7.74
C GLU A 14 -23.17 -13.21 8.61
N LYS A 15 -21.87 -13.17 8.30
CA LYS A 15 -20.91 -12.27 8.96
C LYS A 15 -21.28 -10.79 8.75
N LEU A 16 -21.56 -10.40 7.50
CA LEU A 16 -21.97 -9.03 7.16
C LEU A 16 -23.27 -8.64 7.86
N LYS A 17 -24.24 -9.56 7.92
CA LYS A 17 -25.51 -9.38 8.62
C LYS A 17 -25.29 -9.16 10.12
N ALA A 18 -24.47 -9.98 10.77
CA ALA A 18 -24.11 -9.79 12.17
C ALA A 18 -23.44 -8.43 12.41
N GLN A 19 -22.48 -8.06 11.58
CA GLN A 19 -21.76 -6.79 11.70
C GLN A 19 -22.68 -5.58 11.46
N SER A 20 -23.57 -5.65 10.47
CA SER A 20 -24.54 -4.58 10.18
C SER A 20 -25.46 -4.31 11.38
N ARG A 21 -25.90 -5.37 12.08
CA ARG A 21 -26.72 -5.27 13.29
C ARG A 21 -25.94 -4.62 14.44
N ASN A 22 -24.69 -5.01 14.64
CA ASN A 22 -23.85 -4.45 15.70
C ASN A 22 -23.58 -2.95 15.49
N VAL A 23 -23.43 -2.52 14.24
CA VAL A 23 -23.18 -1.11 13.89
C VAL A 23 -24.49 -0.31 13.77
N GLY A 24 -25.65 -0.97 13.65
CA GLY A 24 -26.95 -0.32 13.51
C GLY A 24 -27.20 0.30 12.14
N VAL A 25 -26.60 -0.24 11.07
CA VAL A 25 -26.76 0.24 9.69
C VAL A 25 -27.23 -0.90 8.78
N SER A 26 -27.74 -0.56 7.59
CA SER A 26 -28.10 -1.57 6.60
C SER A 26 -26.86 -2.27 6.04
N ILE A 27 -27.02 -3.51 5.57
CA ILE A 27 -25.93 -4.25 4.90
C ILE A 27 -25.40 -3.47 3.69
N SER A 28 -26.28 -2.85 2.89
CA SER A 28 -25.89 -2.03 1.74
C SER A 28 -25.05 -0.82 2.15
N GLU A 29 -25.41 -0.16 3.25
CA GLU A 29 -24.65 0.99 3.77
C GLU A 29 -23.29 0.55 4.34
N LEU A 30 -23.25 -0.59 5.03
CA LEU A 30 -22.00 -1.18 5.52
C LEU A 30 -21.04 -1.49 4.37
N ILE A 31 -21.53 -2.16 3.32
CA ILE A 31 -20.75 -2.49 2.11
C ILE A 31 -20.28 -1.19 1.44
N ARG A 32 -21.16 -0.20 1.29
CA ARG A 32 -20.82 1.08 0.67
C ARG A 32 -19.66 1.77 1.39
N ARG A 33 -19.73 1.86 2.73
CA ARG A 33 -18.67 2.48 3.55
C ARG A 33 -17.35 1.73 3.44
N SER A 34 -17.39 0.40 3.44
CA SER A 34 -16.19 -0.42 3.28
C SER A 34 -15.54 -0.17 1.92
N LEU A 35 -16.32 -0.23 0.84
CA LEU A 35 -15.82 0.02 -0.51
C LEU A 35 -15.29 1.46 -0.68
N GLU A 36 -15.96 2.45 -0.08
CA GLU A 36 -15.50 3.84 -0.12
C GLU A 36 -14.15 4.00 0.57
N LYS A 37 -13.94 3.36 1.71
CA LYS A 37 -12.65 3.35 2.40
C LYS A 37 -11.57 2.65 1.56
N ASP A 38 -11.89 1.49 0.99
CA ASP A 38 -10.94 0.73 0.18
C ASP A 38 -10.54 1.48 -1.10
N LEU A 39 -11.48 2.17 -1.73
CA LEU A 39 -11.23 3.00 -2.91
C LEU A 39 -10.46 4.30 -2.58
N GLN A 40 -10.62 4.84 -1.37
CA GLN A 40 -9.87 5.99 -0.90
C GLN A 40 -8.45 5.63 -0.41
N GLN A 41 -8.19 4.37 -0.05
CA GLN A 41 -6.85 3.88 0.24
C GLN A 41 -6.06 3.70 -1.06
N ASP A 42 -5.59 4.82 -1.58
CA ASP A 42 -4.70 4.87 -2.72
C ASP A 42 -3.31 4.37 -2.28
N THR A 43 -3.07 3.07 -2.42
CA THR A 43 -1.86 2.36 -1.95
C THR A 43 -0.55 3.01 -2.42
N VAL A 44 -0.56 3.63 -3.59
CA VAL A 44 0.59 4.36 -4.15
C VAL A 44 0.84 5.68 -3.42
N ALA A 45 -0.23 6.37 -3.01
CA ALA A 45 -0.14 7.60 -2.24
C ALA A 45 0.39 7.33 -0.83
N ASP A 46 0.01 6.19 -0.23
CA ASP A 46 0.47 5.80 1.11
C ASP A 46 1.96 5.44 1.13
N ALA A 47 2.46 4.74 0.11
CA ALA A 47 3.90 4.47 -0.03
C ALA A 47 4.71 5.77 -0.16
N ARG A 48 4.28 6.72 -1.01
CA ARG A 48 4.96 8.03 -1.15
C ARG A 48 4.90 8.84 0.14
N ALA A 49 3.76 8.83 0.84
CA ALA A 49 3.61 9.50 2.13
C ALA A 49 4.48 8.86 3.22
N PHE A 50 4.61 7.54 3.23
CA PHE A 50 5.50 6.79 4.11
C PHE A 50 6.97 7.22 3.92
N PHE A 51 7.47 7.20 2.68
CA PHE A 51 8.85 7.62 2.40
C PHE A 51 9.10 9.11 2.71
N LYS A 52 8.11 9.98 2.53
CA LYS A 52 8.23 11.40 2.88
C LYS A 52 8.32 11.67 4.38
N ARG A 53 7.77 10.77 5.22
CA ARG A 53 7.83 10.87 6.68
C ARG A 53 9.13 10.35 7.28
N LEU A 54 9.87 9.51 6.53
CA LEU A 54 11.17 9.03 6.98
C LEU A 54 12.15 10.18 7.00
N LYS A 55 12.55 10.60 8.21
CA LYS A 55 13.74 11.44 8.37
C LYS A 55 14.96 10.53 8.23
N PRO A 56 16.00 10.95 7.49
CA PRO A 56 17.25 10.20 7.45
C PRO A 56 17.81 10.07 8.87
N LEU A 57 18.40 8.92 9.16
CA LEU A 57 19.13 8.71 10.41
C LEU A 57 20.27 9.73 10.50
N GLU A 58 20.67 10.11 11.72
CA GLU A 58 21.74 11.10 11.92
C GLU A 58 23.06 10.72 11.23
N SER A 59 23.33 9.42 11.13
CA SER A 59 24.50 8.90 10.39
C SER A 59 24.50 9.24 8.90
N PHE A 60 23.33 9.52 8.31
CA PHE A 60 23.16 9.91 6.91
C PHE A 60 22.89 11.41 6.75
N ALA A 61 22.92 12.21 7.82
CA ALA A 61 22.59 13.64 7.77
C ALA A 61 23.54 14.48 6.88
N ARG A 62 24.75 13.98 6.61
CA ARG A 62 25.76 14.62 5.76
C ARG A 62 26.02 13.86 4.46
N ALA A 63 25.30 12.77 4.22
CA ALA A 63 25.48 11.94 3.05
C ALA A 63 24.52 12.36 1.95
N GLU A 64 25.06 12.77 0.79
CA GLU A 64 24.24 13.05 -0.39
C GLU A 64 23.68 11.72 -0.95
N PRO A 65 22.35 11.57 -1.08
CA PRO A 65 21.71 10.30 -1.47
C PRO A 65 22.23 9.75 -2.80
N GLU A 66 22.50 10.63 -3.77
CA GLU A 66 22.96 10.26 -5.11
C GLU A 66 24.35 9.62 -5.09
N ASN A 67 25.25 10.13 -4.25
CA ASN A 67 26.59 9.59 -4.09
C ASN A 67 26.53 8.23 -3.38
N TYR A 68 25.72 8.12 -2.33
CA TYR A 68 25.54 6.86 -1.61
C TYR A 68 25.02 5.73 -2.51
N VAL A 69 24.00 6.02 -3.33
CA VAL A 69 23.45 5.03 -4.29
C VAL A 69 24.49 4.69 -5.37
N ARG A 70 25.27 5.66 -5.84
CA ARG A 70 26.32 5.44 -6.83
C ARG A 70 27.43 4.52 -6.29
N ASP A 71 27.88 4.73 -5.06
CA ASP A 71 28.91 3.91 -4.42
C ASP A 71 28.42 2.46 -4.20
N LEU A 72 27.17 2.31 -3.77
CA LEU A 72 26.53 1.00 -3.59
C LEU A 72 26.32 0.28 -4.94
N ARG A 73 25.98 1.02 -6.00
CA ARG A 73 25.83 0.46 -7.34
C ARG A 73 27.18 0.05 -7.93
N ASN A 74 28.23 0.84 -7.74
CA ASN A 74 29.57 0.56 -8.27
C ASN A 74 30.22 -0.68 -7.65
N THR A 75 29.84 -1.01 -6.41
CA THR A 75 30.26 -2.23 -5.72
C THR A 75 29.31 -3.41 -5.94
N SER A 76 28.21 -3.20 -6.69
CA SER A 76 27.25 -4.26 -7.00
C SER A 76 27.84 -5.23 -8.00
N ARG A 77 27.82 -6.52 -7.63
CA ARG A 77 28.25 -7.65 -8.45
C ARG A 77 27.66 -7.66 -9.87
N LEU A 78 26.50 -7.05 -10.06
CA LEU A 78 25.81 -6.96 -11.35
C LEU A 78 26.57 -6.11 -12.37
N LEU A 79 27.27 -5.05 -11.95
CA LEU A 79 28.12 -4.26 -12.85
C LEU A 79 29.49 -4.90 -13.04
N GLN A 80 30.01 -5.58 -12.00
CA GLN A 80 31.29 -6.29 -12.08
C GLN A 80 31.25 -7.42 -13.13
N ALA A 81 30.18 -8.23 -13.13
CA ALA A 81 29.97 -9.26 -14.14
C ALA A 81 29.87 -8.71 -15.58
N GLN A 82 29.42 -7.46 -15.75
CA GLN A 82 29.28 -6.82 -17.05
C GLN A 82 30.58 -6.21 -17.58
N ILE A 83 31.56 -5.97 -16.69
CA ILE A 83 32.91 -5.50 -17.03
C ILE A 83 33.83 -6.70 -17.37
N ASP A 84 33.62 -7.85 -16.73
CA ASP A 84 34.42 -9.06 -16.96
C ASP A 84 34.11 -9.77 -18.30
N ASP A 85 32.95 -9.48 -18.91
CA ASP A 85 32.50 -10.01 -20.21
C ASP A 85 32.84 -9.08 -21.42
N ALA A 86 33.58 -7.98 -21.20
CA ALA A 86 33.95 -6.98 -22.22
C ALA A 86 35.48 -6.97 -22.47
#